data_AF-A0A0D0A1H1-F1
#
_entry.id   AF-A0A0D0A1H1-F1
#
_cell.length_a   1.000
_cell.length_b   1.000
_cell.length_c   1.000
_cell.angle_alpha   90.00
_cell.angle_beta   90.00
_cell.angle_gamma   90.00
#
_symmetry.space_group_name_H-M   'P 1'
#
loop_
_entity.id
_entity.type
_entity.pdbx_description
1 polymer ?
#
loop_
_entity_poly.entity_id
_entity_poly.type
_entity_poly.pdbx_seq_one_letter_code
_entity_poly.pdbx_strand_id
1 'polypeptide(L)'
;MDSAATLVNPAPPTSYFLTSTNTKNATIYARPGIPLYTITNDGKQTMVNDHRTPGRIVAIFHQREFLPDTISFPERNGSAPIKVQKWLRKSKLADGT
;
A
#
# COMPACT_ATOMS: atom_id res chain seq x y z
N MET A 1 -23.96 36.33 4.55
CA MET A 1 -24.23 35.48 3.36
C MET A 1 -23.58 34.15 3.68
N ASP A 2 -24.37 33.25 4.26
CA ASP A 2 -23.86 32.03 4.88
C ASP A 2 -23.73 30.93 3.83
N SER A 3 -22.52 30.41 3.67
CA SER A 3 -22.21 29.33 2.74
C SER A 3 -22.73 28.01 3.32
N ALA A 4 -23.79 27.46 2.74
CA ALA A 4 -24.27 26.13 3.09
C ALA A 4 -23.27 25.08 2.59
N ALA A 5 -22.43 24.56 3.50
CA ALA A 5 -21.58 23.42 3.21
C ALA A 5 -22.44 22.18 2.97
N THR A 6 -22.57 21.76 1.72
CA THR A 6 -23.22 20.49 1.39
C THR A 6 -22.37 19.36 1.96
N LEU A 7 -22.87 18.71 3.03
CA LEU A 7 -22.32 17.48 3.59
C LEU A 7 -22.45 16.36 2.54
N VAL A 8 -21.46 16.26 1.65
CA VAL A 8 -21.35 15.11 0.75
C VAL A 8 -20.92 13.93 1.59
N ASN A 9 -21.78 12.91 1.70
CA ASN A 9 -21.41 11.66 2.32
C ASN A 9 -20.23 11.06 1.49
N PRO A 10 -19.03 10.89 2.08
CA PRO A 10 -17.92 10.32 1.34
C PRO A 10 -18.29 8.92 0.85
N ALA A 11 -17.84 8.57 -0.35
CA ALA A 11 -18.00 7.21 -0.86
C ALA A 11 -17.46 6.20 0.17
N PRO A 12 -18.13 5.05 0.36
CA PRO A 12 -17.67 4.06 1.32
C PRO A 12 -16.25 3.61 0.99
N PRO A 13 -15.41 3.33 2.00
CA PRO A 13 -14.04 2.85 1.77
C PRO A 13 -14.01 1.60 0.89
N THR A 14 -13.08 1.55 -0.06
CA THR A 14 -12.87 0.35 -0.89
C THR A 14 -12.32 -0.78 -0.02
N SER A 15 -13.06 -1.88 0.11
CA SER A 15 -12.59 -3.09 0.78
C SER A 15 -11.57 -3.82 -0.09
N TYR A 16 -10.48 -4.24 0.54
CA TYR A 16 -9.44 -5.06 -0.09
C TYR A 16 -9.39 -6.45 0.55
N PHE A 17 -9.16 -7.46 -0.27
CA PHE A 17 -9.11 -8.87 0.13
C PHE A 17 -7.77 -9.49 -0.28
N LEU A 18 -7.23 -10.37 0.56
CA LEU A 18 -6.02 -11.14 0.29
C LEU A 18 -6.38 -12.59 -0.01
N THR A 19 -5.66 -13.26 -0.91
CA THR A 19 -5.80 -14.71 -1.16
C THR A 19 -5.50 -15.56 0.07
N SER A 20 -4.63 -15.08 0.95
CA SER A 20 -4.07 -15.83 2.06
C SER A 20 -3.84 -14.91 3.25
N THR A 21 -3.94 -15.47 4.45
CA THR A 21 -3.56 -14.80 5.71
C THR A 21 -2.04 -14.62 5.80
N ASN A 22 -1.27 -15.45 5.10
CA ASN A 22 0.15 -15.23 4.91
C ASN A 22 0.35 -14.29 3.71
N THR A 23 0.86 -13.09 3.99
CA THR A 23 1.09 -12.05 2.98
C THR A 23 2.26 -12.37 2.05
N LYS A 24 3.10 -13.37 2.36
CA LYS A 24 4.15 -13.84 1.46
C LYS A 24 3.50 -14.48 0.24
N ASN A 25 3.75 -13.91 -0.94
CA ASN A 25 3.25 -14.41 -2.21
C ASN A 25 1.71 -14.37 -2.36
N ALA A 26 1.05 -13.41 -1.68
CA ALA A 26 -0.40 -13.23 -1.74
C ALA A 26 -0.84 -12.32 -2.90
N THR A 27 -2.11 -12.44 -3.32
CA THR A 27 -2.73 -11.53 -4.30
C THR A 27 -3.79 -10.67 -3.62
N ILE A 28 -3.82 -9.37 -3.96
CA ILE A 28 -4.76 -8.38 -3.45
C ILE A 28 -5.87 -8.16 -4.47
N TYR A 29 -7.13 -8.17 -4.01
CA TYR A 29 -8.33 -7.91 -4.81
C TYR A 29 -9.10 -6.74 -4.20
N ALA A 30 -9.76 -5.94 -5.04
CA ALA A 30 -10.85 -5.07 -4.60
C ALA A 30 -12.23 -5.63 -4.99
N ARG A 31 -12.26 -6.61 -5.90
CA ARG A 31 -13.46 -7.31 -6.34
C ARG A 31 -13.13 -8.79 -6.52
N PRO A 32 -14.04 -9.71 -6.15
CA PRO A 32 -13.83 -11.14 -6.39
C PRO A 32 -13.47 -11.42 -7.85
N GLY A 33 -12.47 -12.26 -8.07
CA GLY A 33 -12.06 -12.71 -9.41
C GLY A 33 -11.20 -11.73 -10.22
N ILE A 34 -11.03 -10.47 -9.79
CA ILE A 34 -10.19 -9.50 -10.51
C ILE A 34 -8.99 -9.10 -9.64
N PRO A 35 -7.82 -9.74 -9.83
CA PRO A 35 -6.62 -9.39 -9.08
C PRO A 35 -6.16 -7.96 -9.41
N LEU A 36 -5.77 -7.22 -8.38
CA LEU A 36 -5.23 -5.86 -8.52
C LEU A 36 -3.71 -5.85 -8.39
N TYR A 37 -3.19 -6.52 -7.36
CA TYR A 37 -1.76 -6.53 -7.06
C TYR A 37 -1.31 -7.91 -6.66
N THR A 38 -0.06 -8.24 -6.97
CA THR A 38 0.60 -9.45 -6.49
C THR A 38 1.76 -9.08 -5.59
N ILE A 39 1.75 -9.62 -4.38
CA ILE A 39 2.86 -9.51 -3.44
C ILE A 39 3.84 -10.63 -3.77
N THR A 40 5.13 -10.34 -3.87
CA THR A 40 6.19 -11.35 -4.01
C THR A 40 7.26 -11.11 -2.97
N ASN A 41 7.85 -12.17 -2.42
CA ASN A 41 8.94 -12.08 -1.44
C ASN A 41 10.09 -13.00 -1.85
N ASP A 42 11.30 -12.43 -1.97
CA ASP A 42 12.51 -13.15 -2.38
C ASP A 42 13.46 -13.48 -1.21
N GLY A 43 12.99 -13.30 0.02
CA GLY A 43 13.75 -13.46 1.26
C GLY A 43 14.49 -12.20 1.72
N LYS A 44 14.74 -11.23 0.85
CA LYS A 44 15.42 -9.95 1.20
C LYS A 44 14.48 -8.75 1.11
N GLN A 45 13.56 -8.80 0.17
CA GLN A 45 12.61 -7.74 -0.10
C GLN A 45 11.24 -8.33 -0.41
N THR A 46 10.21 -7.55 -0.10
CA THR A 46 8.84 -7.82 -0.52
C THR A 46 8.45 -6.78 -1.54
N MET A 47 8.02 -7.21 -2.72
CA MET A 47 7.55 -6.33 -3.78
C MET A 47 6.04 -6.44 -3.91
N VAL A 48 5.40 -5.31 -4.22
CA VAL A 48 4.02 -5.27 -4.64
C VAL A 48 4.01 -4.89 -6.11
N ASN A 49 3.47 -5.77 -6.94
CA ASN A 49 3.44 -5.63 -8.39
C ASN A 49 2.01 -5.31 -8.84
N ASP A 50 1.88 -4.42 -9.83
CA ASP A 50 0.62 -4.20 -10.52
C ASP A 50 0.28 -5.43 -11.34
N HIS A 51 -0.91 -6.00 -11.12
CA HIS A 51 -1.34 -7.17 -11.88
C HIS A 51 -1.69 -6.81 -13.34
N ARG A 52 -2.10 -5.56 -13.61
CA ARG A 52 -2.53 -5.13 -14.95
C ARG A 52 -1.36 -4.77 -15.86
N THR A 53 -0.24 -4.37 -15.29
CA THR A 53 0.95 -3.92 -16.04
C THR A 53 2.13 -4.82 -15.68
N PRO A 54 2.43 -5.84 -16.51
CA PRO A 54 3.53 -6.75 -16.26
C PRO A 54 4.85 -6.02 -16.02
N GLY A 55 5.57 -6.41 -14.96
CA GLY A 55 6.86 -5.80 -14.58
C GLY A 55 6.76 -4.48 -13.83
N ARG A 56 5.55 -3.92 -13.65
CA ARG A 56 5.35 -2.68 -12.89
C ARG A 56 5.32 -2.96 -11.39
N ILE A 57 6.30 -2.39 -10.68
CA ILE A 57 6.39 -2.46 -9.22
C ILE A 57 5.80 -1.19 -8.63
N VAL A 58 4.77 -1.32 -7.79
CA VAL A 58 4.15 -0.16 -7.13
C VAL A 58 4.78 0.16 -5.79
N ALA A 59 5.34 -0.85 -5.11
CA ALA A 59 6.05 -0.65 -3.85
C ALA A 59 7.11 -1.75 -3.62
N ILE A 60 8.19 -1.38 -2.95
CA ILE A 60 9.24 -2.32 -2.50
C ILE A 60 9.48 -2.09 -1.02
N PHE A 61 9.27 -3.14 -0.22
CA PHE A 61 9.60 -3.19 1.19
C PHE A 61 10.94 -3.92 1.38
N HIS A 62 11.91 -3.21 1.93
CA HIS A 62 13.21 -3.76 2.31
C HIS A 62 13.24 -3.98 3.81
N GLN A 63 13.27 -5.25 4.21
CA GLN A 63 13.52 -5.62 5.60
C GLN A 63 15.02 -5.64 5.83
N ARG A 64 15.48 -4.95 6.88
CA ARG A 64 16.92 -4.87 7.18
C ARG A 64 17.17 -5.32 8.62
N GLU A 65 18.19 -6.15 8.81
CA GLU A 65 18.51 -6.71 10.14
C GLU A 65 19.05 -5.63 11.10
N PHE A 66 19.92 -4.75 10.61
CA PHE A 66 20.62 -3.76 11.43
C PHE A 66 20.21 -2.31 11.17
N LEU A 67 19.41 -2.06 10.14
CA LEU A 67 18.98 -0.72 9.73
C LEU A 67 17.46 -0.63 9.75
N PRO A 68 16.88 0.59 9.83
CA PRO A 68 15.44 0.73 9.73
C PRO A 68 14.89 0.18 8.42
N ASP A 69 13.78 -0.55 8.52
CA ASP A 69 13.01 -0.97 7.36
C ASP A 69 12.63 0.22 6.50
N THR A 70 12.63 -0.01 5.19
CA THR A 70 12.39 1.05 4.21
C THR A 70 11.36 0.59 3.20
N ILE A 71 10.40 1.48 2.90
CA ILE A 71 9.51 1.33 1.76
C ILE A 71 9.94 2.28 0.66
N SER A 72 10.02 1.78 -0.57
CA SER A 72 10.27 2.57 -1.77
C SER A 72 9.08 2.48 -2.72
N PHE A 73 8.70 3.60 -3.31
CA PHE A 73 7.69 3.70 -4.35
C PHE A 73 8.38 4.12 -5.65
N PRO A 74 8.77 3.17 -6.51
CA PRO A 74 9.63 3.44 -7.66
C PRO A 74 8.89 4.17 -8.79
N GLU A 75 7.58 3.95 -8.94
CA GLU A 75 6.80 4.57 -9.99
C GLU A 75 5.56 5.26 -9.41
N ARG A 76 5.42 6.56 -9.67
CA ARG A 76 4.27 7.35 -9.25
C ARG A 76 3.83 8.28 -10.38
N ASN A 77 3.24 7.72 -11.44
CA ASN A 77 2.63 8.45 -12.56
C ASN A 77 3.45 9.69 -13.03
N GLY A 78 4.74 9.49 -13.36
CA GLY A 78 5.63 10.57 -13.83
C GLY A 78 6.33 11.38 -12.74
N SER A 79 6.10 11.10 -11.46
CA SER A 79 6.83 11.71 -10.35
C SER A 79 8.10 10.93 -9.99
N ALA A 80 9.05 11.62 -9.34
CA ALA A 80 10.29 11.02 -8.85
C ALA A 80 10.02 9.89 -7.82
N PRO A 81 10.86 8.84 -7.78
CA PRO A 81 10.77 7.78 -6.78
C PRO A 81 10.82 8.33 -5.36
N ILE A 82 10.00 7.77 -4.46
CA ILE A 82 9.96 8.16 -3.05
C ILE A 82 10.48 7.01 -2.20
N LYS A 83 11.35 7.32 -1.25
CA LYS A 83 11.85 6.38 -0.24
C LYS A 83 11.42 6.84 1.15
N VAL A 84 10.66 6.00 1.85
CA VAL A 84 10.10 6.27 3.17
C VAL A 84 10.79 5.37 4.19
N GLN A 85 11.52 5.98 5.11
CA GLN A 85 12.08 5.32 6.29
C GLN A 85 11.13 5.48 7.49
N LYS A 86 11.20 4.54 8.44
CA LYS A 86 10.32 4.55 9.64
C LYS A 86 8.84 4.67 9.23
N TRP A 87 8.46 3.88 8.22
CA TRP A 87 7.14 3.90 7.61
C TRP A 87 6.06 3.48 8.60
N LEU A 88 6.37 2.51 9.47
CA LEU A 88 5.52 2.10 10.57
C LEU A 88 5.70 3.09 11.72
N ARG A 89 4.81 4.06 11.81
CA ARG A 89 4.72 4.98 12.95
C ARG A 89 3.50 4.58 13.76
N LYS A 90 3.63 4.58 15.09
CA LYS A 90 2.45 4.54 15.95
C LYS A 90 1.59 5.77 15.61
N SER A 91 0.39 5.56 15.10
CA SER A 91 -0.61 6.63 15.02
C SER A 91 -0.96 7.00 16.45
N LYS A 92 -0.82 8.28 16.83
CA LYS A 92 -1.57 8.80 17.97
C LYS A 92 -3.02 8.83 17.52
N LEU A 93 -3.88 8.07 18.18
CA LEU A 93 -5.31 8.28 18.05
C LEU A 93 -5.62 9.71 18.53
N ALA A 94 -6.72 10.29 18.05
CA ALA A 94 -7.07 11.68 18.35
C ALA A 94 -7.25 11.93 19.87
N ASP A 95 -7.41 10.87 20.66
CA ASP A 95 -7.49 10.87 22.12
C ASP A 95 -6.13 10.79 22.84
N GLY A 96 -5.02 10.70 22.10
CA GLY A 96 -3.68 10.65 22.68
C GLY A 96 -3.32 9.32 23.35
N THR A 97 -4.09 8.26 23.12
CA THR A 97 -3.77 6.89 23.56
C THR A 97 -3.16 6.01 22.47
#